data_AF-A0A8S2KXP1-F1
#
_entry.id   AF-A0A8S2KXP1-F1
#
_cell.length_a   1.000
_cell.length_b   1.000
_cell.length_c   1.000
_cell.angle_alpha   90.00
_cell.angle_beta   90.00
_cell.angle_gamma   90.00
#
_symmetry.space_group_name_H-M   'P 1'
#
loop_
_entity.id
_entity.type
_entity.pdbx_description
1 polymer ?
#
loop_
_entity_poly.entity_id
_entity_poly.type
_entity_poly.pdbx_seq_one_letter_code
_entity_poly.pdbx_strand_id
1 'polypeptide(L)'
;MRFLHECPWNRLTELRELIPNIPFQMLLRGANAVGYSNYPDNVIDKFCQMSVDYGIDIFRVFDSLNYVPNLKVGIEAVGKANGVIEAAICYTGDVSDPNRK
;
A
#
# COMPACT_ATOMS: atom_id res chain seq x y z
N MET A 1 -11.69 -9.66 -9.42
CA MET A 1 -13.12 -9.26 -9.42
C MET A 1 -13.63 -8.76 -10.77
N ARG A 2 -13.10 -7.68 -11.36
CA ARG A 2 -13.66 -7.09 -12.59
C ARG A 2 -13.38 -7.88 -13.88
N PHE A 3 -12.21 -8.54 -13.97
CA PHE A 3 -11.81 -9.29 -15.18
C PHE A 3 -11.67 -10.79 -14.91
N LEU A 4 -10.87 -11.16 -13.90
CA LEU A 4 -10.64 -12.57 -13.56
C LEU A 4 -11.76 -13.18 -12.69
N HIS A 5 -12.80 -12.39 -12.35
CA HIS A 5 -13.94 -12.81 -11.52
C HIS A 5 -13.64 -13.49 -10.18
N GLU A 6 -12.39 -13.46 -9.73
CA GLU A 6 -11.97 -14.02 -8.44
C GLU A 6 -11.87 -12.97 -7.33
N CYS A 7 -11.92 -13.45 -6.09
CA CYS A 7 -11.72 -12.67 -4.88
C CYS A 7 -10.22 -12.51 -4.57
N PRO A 8 -9.69 -11.29 -4.44
CA PRO A 8 -8.28 -11.06 -4.13
C PRO A 8 -7.89 -11.57 -2.73
N TRP A 9 -8.83 -11.59 -1.78
CA TRP A 9 -8.58 -12.09 -0.43
C TRP A 9 -8.36 -13.59 -0.42
N ASN A 10 -9.16 -14.36 -1.17
CA ASN A 10 -8.97 -15.81 -1.29
C ASN A 10 -7.59 -16.12 -1.88
N ARG A 11 -7.20 -15.39 -2.94
CA ARG A 11 -5.87 -15.51 -3.53
C ARG A 11 -4.77 -15.24 -2.51
N LEU A 12 -4.92 -14.20 -1.69
CA LEU A 12 -3.94 -13.87 -0.66
C LEU A 12 -3.84 -14.99 0.38
N THR A 13 -4.96 -15.50 0.89
CA THR A 13 -5.00 -16.61 1.86
C THR A 13 -4.36 -17.88 1.29
N GLU A 14 -4.75 -18.29 0.08
CA GLU A 14 -4.19 -19.48 -0.59
C GLU A 14 -2.67 -19.36 -0.79
N LEU A 15 -2.20 -18.19 -1.24
CA LEU A 15 -0.77 -17.94 -1.40
C LEU A 15 -0.03 -17.92 -0.05
N ARG A 16 -0.66 -17.39 1.00
CA ARG A 16 -0.06 -17.35 2.34
C ARG A 16 0.11 -18.73 2.94
N GLU A 17 -0.86 -19.62 2.73
CA GLU A 17 -0.78 -21.03 3.15
C GLU A 17 0.34 -21.76 2.42
N LEU A 18 0.51 -21.52 1.11
CA LEU A 18 1.55 -22.15 0.30
C LEU A 18 2.95 -21.57 0.51
N ILE A 19 3.06 -20.31 0.93
CA ILE A 19 4.32 -19.57 1.06
C ILE A 19 4.41 -18.93 2.46
N PRO A 20 4.62 -19.74 3.51
CA PRO A 20 4.61 -19.24 4.89
C PRO A 20 5.87 -18.44 5.27
N ASN A 21 6.95 -18.55 4.51
CA ASN A 21 8.29 -18.12 4.90
C ASN A 21 8.78 -16.83 4.22
N ILE A 22 8.08 -16.32 3.20
CA ILE A 22 8.49 -15.13 2.46
C ILE A 22 7.57 -13.97 2.84
N PRO A 23 8.10 -12.77 3.16
CA PRO A 23 7.27 -11.60 3.43
C PRO A 23 6.43 -11.21 2.23
N PHE A 24 5.14 -10.99 2.43
CA PHE A 24 4.25 -10.52 1.37
C PHE A 24 4.22 -8.99 1.35
N GLN A 25 4.44 -8.44 0.17
CA GLN A 25 4.48 -7.00 -0.04
C GLN A 25 3.26 -6.54 -0.84
N MET A 26 2.67 -5.42 -0.42
CA MET A 26 1.65 -4.72 -1.19
C MET A 26 2.02 -3.26 -1.46
N LEU A 27 1.45 -2.71 -2.52
CA LEU A 27 1.52 -1.27 -2.84
C LEU A 27 0.24 -0.59 -2.32
N LEU A 28 0.42 0.43 -1.47
CA LEU A 28 -0.66 1.20 -0.87
C LEU A 28 -0.55 2.66 -1.31
N ARG A 29 -1.66 3.23 -1.81
CA ARG A 29 -1.72 4.67 -2.09
C ARG A 29 -2.21 5.39 -0.83
N GLY A 30 -1.40 6.32 -0.31
CA GLY A 30 -1.62 6.95 1.01
C GLY A 30 -3.04 7.45 1.26
N ALA A 31 -3.63 8.19 0.32
CA ALA A 31 -4.96 8.81 0.49
C ALA A 31 -6.15 7.91 0.10
N ASN A 32 -5.93 6.85 -0.70
CA ASN A 32 -7.04 6.12 -1.33
C ASN A 32 -6.99 4.61 -1.09
N ALA A 33 -6.04 4.13 -0.29
CA ALA A 33 -5.70 2.71 -0.16
C ALA A 33 -5.46 2.05 -1.53
N VAL A 34 -6.42 1.26 -2.01
CA VAL A 34 -6.41 0.58 -3.33
C VAL A 34 -7.53 1.04 -4.26
N GLY A 35 -8.34 2.02 -3.84
CA GLY A 35 -9.46 2.54 -4.64
C GLY A 35 -9.14 3.83 -5.38
N TYR A 36 -10.13 4.33 -6.12
CA TYR A 36 -10.01 5.49 -7.00
C TYR A 36 -10.69 6.76 -6.45
N SER A 37 -11.46 6.62 -5.38
CA SER A 37 -12.12 7.73 -4.69
C SER A 37 -11.35 8.11 -3.43
N ASN A 38 -11.57 9.33 -2.93
CA ASN A 38 -11.11 9.70 -1.59
C ASN A 38 -11.96 8.94 -0.58
N TYR A 39 -11.29 8.17 0.28
CA TYR A 39 -11.96 7.48 1.39
C TYR A 39 -11.65 8.19 2.70
N PRO A 40 -12.58 8.17 3.65
CA PRO A 40 -12.28 8.65 5.00
C PRO A 40 -11.24 7.74 5.67
N ASP A 41 -10.45 8.32 6.58
CA ASP A 41 -9.30 7.65 7.22
C ASP A 41 -9.65 6.33 7.89
N ASN A 42 -10.86 6.21 8.44
CA ASN A 42 -11.34 4.98 9.07
C ASN A 42 -11.40 3.78 8.10
N VAL A 43 -11.64 4.02 6.82
CA VAL A 43 -11.63 2.98 5.78
C VAL A 43 -10.20 2.51 5.51
N ILE A 44 -9.24 3.44 5.49
CA ILE A 44 -7.83 3.15 5.28
C ILE A 44 -7.26 2.36 6.47
N ASP A 45 -7.58 2.80 7.69
CA ASP A 45 -7.21 2.10 8.93
C ASP A 45 -7.74 0.66 8.91
N LYS A 46 -9.04 0.47 8.60
CA LYS A 46 -9.63 -0.88 8.60
C LYS A 46 -9.08 -1.76 7.48
N PHE A 47 -8.78 -1.17 6.32
CA PHE A 47 -8.17 -1.88 5.20
C PHE A 47 -6.75 -2.36 5.53
N CYS A 48 -5.92 -1.52 6.16
CA CYS A 48 -4.58 -1.90 6.58
C CYS A 48 -4.62 -3.02 7.63
N GLN A 49 -5.50 -2.90 8.63
CA GLN A 49 -5.68 -3.94 9.65
C GLN A 49 -6.03 -5.29 9.01
N MET A 50 -7.03 -5.30 8.14
CA MET A 50 -7.48 -6.52 7.47
C MET A 50 -6.38 -7.07 6.53
N SER A 51 -5.59 -6.21 5.90
CA SER A 51 -4.48 -6.66 5.04
C SER A 51 -3.41 -7.41 5.86
N VAL A 52 -3.06 -6.92 7.05
CA VAL A 52 -2.16 -7.61 7.97
C VAL A 52 -2.77 -8.92 8.45
N ASP A 53 -4.04 -8.92 8.86
CA ASP A 53 -4.73 -10.12 9.35
C ASP A 53 -4.75 -11.25 8.30
N TYR A 54 -4.83 -10.91 7.00
CA TYR A 54 -4.80 -11.86 5.89
C TYR A 54 -3.38 -12.21 5.41
N GLY A 55 -2.33 -11.64 6.02
CA GLY A 55 -0.95 -12.06 5.81
C GLY A 55 -0.09 -11.15 4.92
N ILE A 56 -0.46 -9.88 4.73
CA ILE A 56 0.46 -8.85 4.20
C ILE A 56 1.39 -8.39 5.31
N ASP A 57 2.69 -8.44 5.03
CA ASP A 57 3.73 -8.04 5.99
C ASP A 57 4.26 -6.63 5.70
N ILE A 58 4.49 -6.31 4.42
CA ILE A 58 5.18 -5.09 3.98
C ILE A 58 4.23 -4.20 3.16
N PHE A 59 4.10 -2.95 3.57
CA PHE A 59 3.27 -1.95 2.92
C PHE A 59 4.15 -0.86 2.32
N ARG A 60 4.22 -0.85 0.99
CA ARG A 60 4.86 0.23 0.25
C ARG A 60 3.88 1.37 0.04
N VAL A 61 4.00 2.41 0.86
CA VAL A 61 3.13 3.58 0.83
C VAL A 61 3.70 4.62 -0.13
N PHE A 62 2.93 4.99 -1.15
CA PHE A 62 3.32 6.03 -2.12
C PHE A 62 2.19 7.04 -2.34
N ASP A 63 2.56 8.21 -2.85
CA ASP A 63 1.63 9.24 -3.31
C ASP A 63 2.02 9.68 -4.72
N SER A 64 1.04 9.86 -5.60
CA SER A 64 1.28 10.15 -7.03
C SER A 64 1.98 11.48 -7.27
N LEU A 65 1.96 12.40 -6.29
CA LEU A 65 2.60 13.72 -6.37
C LEU A 65 3.70 13.89 -5.31
N ASN A 66 4.13 12.81 -4.65
CA ASN A 66 5.04 12.84 -3.49
C ASN A 66 4.55 13.79 -2.37
N TYR A 67 3.24 13.94 -2.20
CA TYR A 67 2.68 14.81 -1.18
C TYR A 67 2.72 14.15 0.20
N VAL A 68 3.65 14.63 1.04
CA VAL A 68 3.95 14.05 2.37
C VAL A 68 2.73 13.93 3.29
N PRO A 69 1.80 14.90 3.37
CA PRO A 69 0.62 14.75 4.21
C PRO A 69 -0.26 13.55 3.84
N ASN A 70 -0.40 13.22 2.56
CA ASN A 70 -1.13 12.02 2.13
C ASN A 70 -0.38 10.73 2.51
N LEU A 71 0.95 10.76 2.44
CA LEU A 71 1.79 9.64 2.87
C LEU A 71 1.62 9.38 4.37
N LYS A 72 1.55 10.43 5.20
CA LYS A 72 1.39 10.29 6.65
C LYS A 72 0.13 9.49 7.02
N VAL A 73 -1.00 9.75 6.36
CA VAL A 73 -2.25 9.01 6.61
C VAL A 73 -2.05 7.50 6.40
N GLY A 74 -1.44 7.12 5.27
CA GLY A 74 -1.15 5.70 4.98
C GLY A 74 -0.12 5.09 5.94
N ILE A 75 0.93 5.85 6.28
CA ILE A 75 1.99 5.43 7.23
C ILE A 75 1.39 5.16 8.62
N GLU A 76 0.55 6.08 9.11
CA GLU A 76 -0.12 5.94 10.41
C GLU A 76 -1.08 4.75 10.42
N ALA A 77 -1.85 4.55 9.35
CA ALA A 77 -2.77 3.43 9.22
C ALA A 77 -2.04 2.07 9.24
N VAL A 78 -0.93 1.94 8.52
CA VAL A 78 -0.10 0.73 8.54
C VAL A 78 0.56 0.53 9.90
N GLY A 79 1.04 1.61 10.52
CA GLY A 79 1.64 1.58 11.85
C GLY A 79 0.66 1.08 12.91
N LYS A 80 -0.59 1.55 12.87
CA LYS A 80 -1.68 1.04 13.74
C LYS A 80 -1.96 -0.44 13.52
N ALA A 81 -1.89 -0.91 12.27
CA ALA A 81 -2.07 -2.30 11.89
C ALA A 81 -0.88 -3.20 12.22
N ASN A 82 0.24 -2.64 12.69
CA ASN A 82 1.49 -3.34 13.00
C ASN A 82 2.18 -4.00 11.78
N GLY A 83 2.00 -3.42 10.59
CA GLY A 83 2.71 -3.82 9.37
C GLY A 83 4.07 -3.12 9.20
N VAL A 84 4.96 -3.67 8.37
CA VAL A 84 6.22 -3.02 8.00
C VAL A 84 5.95 -1.89 7.00
N ILE A 85 6.46 -0.71 7.30
CA ILE A 85 6.21 0.51 6.52
C ILE A 85 7.40 0.78 5.59
N GLU A 86 7.14 0.83 4.28
CA GLU A 86 8.07 1.33 3.28
C GLU A 86 7.52 2.64 2.68
N ALA A 87 8.10 3.78 3.05
CA ALA A 87 7.77 5.05 2.42
C ALA A 87 8.47 5.16 1.06
N ALA A 88 7.69 5.30 -0.02
CA ALA A 88 8.20 5.36 -1.38
C ALA A 88 8.20 6.79 -1.94
N ILE A 89 9.25 7.11 -2.69
CA ILE A 89 9.38 8.35 -3.46
C ILE A 89 9.19 8.00 -4.94
N CYS A 90 8.21 8.60 -5.58
CA CYS A 90 8.05 8.53 -7.02
C CYS A 90 9.10 9.40 -7.69
N TYR A 91 10.08 8.76 -8.31
CA TYR A 91 11.10 9.46 -9.07
C TYR A 91 10.52 9.98 -10.39
N THR A 92 10.78 11.25 -10.67
CA THR A 92 10.58 11.85 -11.99
C THR A 92 11.79 12.73 -12.27
N GLY A 93 12.06 12.99 -13.54
CA GLY A 93 13.16 13.86 -13.90
C GLY A 93 14.46 13.14 -14.24
N ASP A 94 15.54 13.90 -14.18
CA ASP A 94 16.91 13.42 -14.28
C ASP A 94 17.74 14.24 -13.27
N VAL A 95 18.17 13.61 -12.18
CA VAL A 95 18.98 14.25 -11.14
C VAL A 95 20.39 14.62 -11.62
N SER A 96 20.83 14.06 -12.75
CA SER A 96 22.15 14.31 -13.33
C SER A 96 22.15 15.42 -14.38
N ASP A 97 20.99 15.91 -14.82
CA ASP A 97 20.88 16.96 -15.82
C ASP A 97 20.86 18.36 -15.16
N PRO A 98 21.96 19.14 -15.24
CA PRO A 98 22.03 20.46 -14.64
C PRO A 98 21.17 21.51 -15.37
N ASN A 99 20.65 21.20 -16.57
CA ASN A 99 19.86 22.13 -17.37
C ASN A 99 18.34 21.94 -17.20
N ARG A 100 17.92 20.95 -16.41
CA ARG A 100 16.52 20.69 -16.12
C ARG A 100 16.02 21.68 -15.07
N LYS A 101 15.02 22.48 -15.45
CA LYS A 101 14.33 23.43 -14.54
C LYS A 101 13.40 22.72 -13.58
#